data_AF-A0A6B3G0Z4-F1
#
_entry.id   AF-A0A6B3G0Z4-F1
#
_cell.length_a   1.000
_cell.length_b   1.000
_cell.length_c   1.000
_cell.angle_alpha   90.00
_cell.angle_beta   90.00
_cell.angle_gamma   90.00
#
_symmetry.space_group_name_H-M   'P 1'
#
loop_
_entity.id
_entity.type
_entity.pdbx_description
1 polymer ?
#
loop_
_entity_poly.entity_id
_entity_poly.type
_entity_poly.pdbx_seq_one_letter_code
_entity_poly.pdbx_strand_id
1 'polypeptide(L)' 'LANPLGRYYLYYAPHDAPGGICLAYGNSLEGPFTEYPANPIVSNNWQPHYKVSHVSSPHVLWNEDVKELWLYF' A
#
# COMPACT_ATOMS: atom_id res chain seq x y z
N LEU A 1 2.75 16.95 -5.61
CA LEU A 1 1.33 16.66 -5.27
C LEU A 1 0.78 17.84 -4.48
N ALA A 2 -0.40 18.36 -4.84
CA ALA A 2 -0.95 19.56 -4.21
C ALA A 2 -1.47 19.31 -2.78
N ASN A 3 -1.91 18.08 -2.46
CA ASN A 3 -2.46 17.70 -1.14
C ASN A 3 -2.12 16.23 -0.81
N PRO A 4 -0.88 15.91 -0.39
CA PRO A 4 -0.55 14.56 0.05
C PRO A 4 -1.25 14.22 1.38
N LEU A 5 -1.57 12.94 1.62
CA LEU A 5 -2.13 12.45 2.88
C LEU A 5 -1.13 12.58 4.04
N GLY A 6 0.16 12.40 3.75
CA GLY A 6 1.28 12.59 4.68
C GLY A 6 2.61 12.68 3.95
N ARG A 7 3.69 12.89 4.70
CA ARG A 7 5.06 12.91 4.17
C ARG A 7 5.58 11.51 3.86
N TYR A 8 5.22 10.53 4.67
CA TYR A 8 5.66 9.14 4.57
C TYR A 8 4.46 8.22 4.37
N TYR A 9 4.66 7.19 3.56
CA TYR A 9 3.67 6.16 3.24
C TYR A 9 4.28 4.79 3.57
N LEU A 10 3.60 4.06 4.43
CA LEU A 10 3.97 2.71 4.85
C LEU A 10 3.06 1.72 4.12
N TYR A 11 3.65 0.88 3.29
CA TYR A 11 2.98 -0.23 2.60
C TYR A 11 3.25 -1.50 3.39
N TYR A 12 2.19 -2.24 3.74
CA TYR A 12 2.30 -3.42 4.59
C TYR A 12 1.26 -4.46 4.21
N ALA A 13 1.49 -5.71 4.65
CA ALA A 13 0.60 -6.83 4.40
C ALA A 13 0.16 -7.40 5.76
N PRO A 14 -1.09 -7.15 6.22
CA PRO A 14 -1.62 -7.81 7.41
C PRO A 14 -1.67 -9.32 7.21
N HIS A 15 -1.26 -10.07 8.23
CA HIS A 15 -1.25 -11.54 8.20
C HIS A 15 -2.65 -12.15 8.02
N ASP A 16 -3.65 -11.54 8.64
CA ASP A 16 -5.06 -11.95 8.57
C ASP A 16 -5.85 -11.05 7.61
N ALA A 17 -7.18 -11.22 7.59
CA ALA A 17 -8.08 -10.41 6.77
C ALA A 17 -7.75 -8.89 6.92
N PRO A 18 -7.66 -8.14 5.81
CA PRO A 18 -8.15 -8.49 4.47
C PRO A 18 -7.19 -9.34 3.61
N GLY A 19 -5.97 -9.66 4.08
CA GLY A 19 -5.01 -10.48 3.34
C GLY A 19 -4.47 -9.83 2.05
N GLY A 20 -4.63 -8.53 1.87
CA GLY A 20 -4.11 -7.74 0.75
C GLY A 20 -2.99 -6.79 1.18
N ILE A 21 -2.57 -5.89 0.29
CA ILE A 21 -1.62 -4.82 0.66
C ILE A 21 -2.40 -3.62 1.16
N CYS A 22 -2.05 -3.17 2.35
CA CYS A 22 -2.58 -1.98 3.00
C CYS A 22 -1.58 -0.83 2.94
N LEU A 23 -2.10 0.37 3.15
CA LEU A 23 -1.38 1.62 3.19
C LEU A 23 -1.66 2.34 4.51
N ALA A 24 -0.64 2.90 5.13
CA ALA A 24 -0.77 3.89 6.18
C ALA A 24 0.09 5.11 5.85
N TYR A 25 -0.24 6.27 6.38
CA TYR A 25 0.48 7.51 6.10
C TYR A 25 0.74 8.31 7.38
N GLY A 26 1.83 9.09 7.38
CA GLY A 26 2.26 9.87 8.54
C GLY A 26 3.23 10.99 8.15
N ASN A 27 3.50 11.89 9.09
CA ASN A 27 4.40 13.03 8.87
C ASN A 27 5.78 12.87 9.51
N SER A 28 6.00 11.78 10.25
CA SER A 28 7.27 11.38 10.88
C SER A 28 7.51 9.88 10.63
N LEU A 29 8.78 9.47 10.52
CA LEU A 29 9.15 8.07 10.32
C LEU A 29 8.86 7.23 11.57
N GLU A 30 8.92 7.86 12.74
CA GLU A 30 8.65 7.28 14.06
C GLU A 30 7.15 7.10 14.33
N GLY A 31 6.30 7.70 13.49
CA GLY A 31 4.85 7.68 13.62
C GLY A 31 4.29 8.79 14.52
N PRO A 32 2.98 8.72 14.87
CA PRO A 32 2.05 7.66 14.49
C PRO A 32 1.72 7.66 12.99
N PHE A 33 1.32 6.50 12.47
CA PHE A 33 0.74 6.37 11.13
C PHE A 33 -0.78 6.23 11.23
N THR A 34 -1.50 6.81 10.27
CA THR A 34 -2.95 6.67 10.09
C THR A 34 -3.21 5.69 8.95
N GLU A 35 -4.04 4.67 9.19
CA GLU A 35 -4.43 3.73 8.14
C GLU A 35 -5.24 4.43 7.05
N TYR A 36 -4.98 4.04 5.79
CA TYR A 36 -5.76 4.53 4.67
C TYR A 36 -7.18 3.95 4.71
N PRO A 37 -8.24 4.78 4.71
CA PRO A 37 -9.61 4.30 4.94
C PRO A 37 -10.13 3.27 3.93
N ALA A 38 -9.54 3.21 2.73
CA ALA A 38 -9.94 2.29 1.66
C ALA A 38 -9.04 1.05 1.53
N ASN A 39 -8.30 0.70 2.59
CA ASN A 39 -7.51 -0.52 2.61
C ASN A 39 -8.39 -1.79 2.42
N PRO A 40 -7.87 -2.83 1.75
CA PRO A 40 -6.55 -2.91 1.13
C PRO A 40 -6.49 -2.18 -0.23
N ILE A 41 -5.35 -1.57 -0.56
CA ILE A 41 -5.11 -0.94 -1.87
C ILE A 41 -4.74 -1.95 -2.97
N VAL A 42 -4.32 -3.16 -2.58
CA VAL A 42 -4.24 -4.33 -3.46
C VAL A 42 -5.04 -5.46 -2.83
N SER A 43 -6.12 -5.87 -3.50
CA SER A 43 -6.99 -6.95 -3.05
C SER A 43 -6.33 -8.33 -3.21
N ASN A 44 -6.61 -9.27 -2.30
CA ASN A 44 -6.29 -10.70 -2.45
C ASN A 44 -7.22 -11.46 -3.40
N ASN A 45 -8.24 -10.76 -3.92
CA ASN A 45 -9.15 -11.23 -4.92
C ASN A 45 -9.18 -10.23 -6.09
N TRP A 46 -8.48 -10.57 -7.17
CA TRP A 46 -8.42 -9.78 -8.40
C TRP A 46 -8.74 -10.69 -9.58
N GLN A 47 -10.05 -10.82 -9.87
CA GLN A 47 -10.50 -11.66 -10.98
C GLN A 47 -10.27 -10.99 -12.34
N PRO A 48 -9.94 -11.75 -13.40
CA PRO A 48 -9.79 -13.22 -13.43
C PRO A 48 -8.39 -13.74 -13.04
N HIS A 49 -7.51 -12.88 -12.53
CA HIS A 49 -6.09 -13.17 -12.35
C HIS A 49 -5.80 -14.09 -11.16
N TYR A 50 -6.34 -13.78 -9.98
CA TYR A 50 -6.15 -14.60 -8.79
C TYR A 50 -7.26 -14.44 -7.74
N LYS A 51 -7.35 -15.46 -6.88
CA LYS A 51 -8.03 -15.43 -5.58
C LYS A 51 -7.20 -16.25 -4.60
N VAL A 52 -6.46 -15.58 -3.74
CA VAL A 52 -5.53 -16.20 -2.78
C VAL A 52 -5.90 -15.81 -1.36
N SER A 53 -5.36 -16.51 -0.37
CA SER A 53 -5.55 -16.13 1.04
C SER A 53 -4.79 -14.87 1.40
N HIS A 54 -3.61 -14.64 0.80
CA HIS A 54 -2.70 -13.57 1.19
C HIS A 54 -1.87 -13.06 -0.01
N VAL A 55 -1.77 -11.74 -0.14
CA VAL A 55 -0.83 -11.01 -1.01
C VAL A 55 0.10 -10.21 -0.12
N SER A 56 1.43 -10.30 -0.31
CA SER A 56 2.39 -9.79 0.67
C SER A 56 3.66 -9.21 0.05
N SER A 57 4.60 -8.78 0.90
CA SER A 57 5.93 -8.27 0.50
C SER A 57 5.91 -7.08 -0.49
N PRO A 58 5.14 -6.01 -0.20
CA PRO A 58 5.07 -4.85 -1.08
C PRO A 58 6.46 -4.20 -1.25
N HIS A 59 6.84 -3.96 -2.49
CA HIS A 59 8.04 -3.22 -2.85
C HIS A 59 7.66 -2.03 -3.74
N VAL A 60 7.79 -0.82 -3.20
CA VAL A 60 7.42 0.42 -3.88
C VAL A 60 8.66 1.14 -4.36
N LEU A 61 8.64 1.56 -5.62
CA LEU A 61 9.70 2.31 -6.29
C LEU A 61 9.11 3.60 -6.88
N TRP A 62 9.86 4.69 -6.77
CA TRP A 62 9.55 5.92 -7.51
C TRP A 62 10.15 5.85 -8.91
N ASN A 63 9.30 6.00 -9.92
CA ASN A 63 9.71 6.15 -11.30
C ASN A 63 9.70 7.65 -11.66
N GLU A 64 10.89 8.24 -11.78
CA GLU A 64 11.06 9.67 -12.07
C GLU A 64 10.59 10.05 -13.48
N ASP A 65 10.79 9.19 -14.48
CA ASP A 65 10.50 9.49 -15.88
C ASP A 65 8.99 9.75 -16.10
N VAL A 66 8.15 8.97 -15.43
CA VAL A 66 6.67 9.09 -15.50
C VAL A 66 6.06 9.76 -14.27
N LYS A 67 6.85 10.03 -13.23
CA LYS A 67 6.43 10.61 -11.95
C LYS A 67 5.36 9.79 -11.24
N GLU A 68 5.57 8.48 -11.17
CA GLU A 68 4.66 7.52 -10.57
C GLU A 68 5.34 6.70 -9.47
N LEU A 69 4.53 6.20 -8.53
CA LEU A 69 4.93 5.12 -7.64
C LEU A 69 4.50 3.79 -8.25
N TRP A 70 5.44 2.89 -8.47
CA TRP A 70 5.18 1.53 -8.91
C TRP A 70 5.32 0.57 -7.74
N LEU A 71 4.33 -0.30 -7.57
CA LEU A 71 4.28 -1.27 -6.48
C LEU A 71 4.33 -2.68 -7.07
N TYR A 72 5.31 -3.47 -6.62
CA TYR A 72 5.45 -4.90 -6.89
C TYR A 72 5.12 -5.71 -5.65
N PHE A 73 4.59 -6.93 -5.83
CA PHE A 73 4.14 -7.83 -4.77
C PHE A 73 4.06 -9.27 -5.25
#